data_AF-Q7VDG0-F1
#
_entry.id   AF-Q7VDG0-F1
#
_cell.length_a   1.000
_cell.length_b   1.000
_cell.length_c   1.000
_cell.angle_alpha   90.00
_cell.angle_beta   90.00
_cell.angle_gamma   90.00
#
_symmetry.space_group_name_H-M   'P 1'
#
loop_
_entity.id
_entity.type
_entity.pdbx_description
1 polymer ?
#
loop_
_entity_poly.entity_id
_entity_poly.type
_entity_poly.pdbx_seq_one_letter_code
_entity_poly.pdbx_strand_id
1 'polypeptide(L)'
;MFFLGSAIRWMGSAPSRFLYFHLYLLCVYFFTYFAKLGSLEVYRLIFTLGILSPFLFAIYRGLPLDCLNFESALKKEFPEA
;
A
#
# COMPACT_ATOMS: atom_id res chain seq x y z
N MET A 1 -14.33 -3.57 -6.37
CA MET A 1 -13.15 -4.34 -5.93
C MET A 1 -11.95 -4.24 -6.89
N PHE A 2 -11.82 -3.16 -7.69
CA PHE A 2 -10.73 -3.04 -8.66
C PHE A 2 -9.38 -2.64 -8.05
N PHE A 3 -9.36 -1.88 -6.95
CA PHE A 3 -8.12 -1.33 -6.41
C PHE A 3 -7.26 -2.38 -5.69
N LEU A 4 -7.88 -3.19 -4.82
CA LEU A 4 -7.19 -4.24 -4.08
C LEU A 4 -6.71 -5.37 -5.01
N GLY A 5 -7.56 -5.79 -5.95
CA GLY A 5 -7.22 -6.81 -6.94
C GLY A 5 -6.09 -6.36 -7.87
N SER A 6 -6.12 -5.11 -8.33
CA SER A 6 -5.05 -4.53 -9.15
C SER A 6 -3.74 -4.34 -8.38
N ALA A 7 -3.80 -3.96 -7.10
CA ALA A 7 -2.61 -3.84 -6.25
C ALA A 7 -1.94 -5.20 -5.99
N ILE A 8 -2.73 -6.24 -5.71
CA ILE A 8 -2.23 -7.61 -5.53
C ILE A 8 -1.64 -8.14 -6.84
N ARG A 9 -2.32 -7.90 -7.97
CA ARG A 9 -1.85 -8.33 -9.29
C ARG A 9 -0.61 -7.55 -9.75
N TRP A 10 -0.47 -6.29 -9.35
CA TRP A 10 0.74 -5.49 -9.57
C TRP A 10 1.92 -6.03 -8.76
N MET A 11 1.72 -6.48 -7.52
CA MET A 11 2.77 -7.14 -6.73
C MET A 11 3.27 -8.44 -7.38
N GLY A 12 2.39 -9.21 -8.05
CA GLY A 12 2.76 -10.43 -8.78
C GLY A 12 3.37 -10.19 -10.17
N SER A 13 3.32 -8.96 -10.70
CA SER A 13 3.77 -8.67 -12.07
C SER A 13 5.28 -8.71 -12.28
N ALA A 14 6.08 -8.52 -11.21
CA ALA A 14 7.53 -8.57 -11.26
C ALA A 14 8.09 -9.16 -9.94
N PRO A 15 8.87 -10.25 -10.00
CA PRO A 15 9.35 -10.94 -8.79
C PRO A 15 10.27 -10.08 -7.92
N SER A 16 11.00 -9.14 -8.53
CA SER A 16 11.82 -8.17 -7.79
C SER A 16 10.98 -7.26 -6.89
N ARG A 17 9.84 -6.76 -7.39
CA ARG A 17 8.93 -5.89 -6.61
C ARG A 17 8.28 -6.62 -5.45
N PHE A 18 7.95 -7.90 -5.65
CA PHE A 18 7.48 -8.77 -4.57
C PHE A 18 8.51 -8.87 -3.45
N LEU A 19 9.79 -9.15 -3.78
CA LEU A 19 10.87 -9.23 -2.80
C LEU A 19 11.10 -7.91 -2.06
N TYR A 20 11.12 -6.77 -2.76
CA TYR A 20 11.28 -5.46 -2.13
C TYR A 20 10.15 -5.16 -1.13
N PHE A 21 8.91 -5.50 -1.47
CA PHE A 21 7.76 -5.30 -0.58
C PHE A 21 7.85 -6.18 0.67
N HIS A 22 8.24 -7.46 0.52
CA HIS A 22 8.39 -8.36 1.67
C HIS A 22 9.57 -7.96 2.56
N LEU A 23 10.69 -7.52 1.97
CA LEU A 23 11.81 -6.99 2.71
C LEU A 23 11.42 -5.73 3.50
N TYR A 24 10.63 -4.84 2.89
CA TYR A 24 10.09 -3.67 3.55
C TYR A 24 9.22 -4.03 4.76
N LEU A 25 8.29 -4.98 4.63
CA LEU A 25 7.46 -5.45 5.73
C LEU A 25 8.31 -6.07 6.86
N LEU A 26 9.35 -6.82 6.50
CA LEU A 26 10.29 -7.39 7.46
C LEU A 26 11.03 -6.28 8.24
N CYS A 27 11.48 -5.23 7.56
CA CYS A 27 12.09 -4.06 8.21
C CYS A 27 11.13 -3.38 9.18
N VAL A 28 9.88 -3.09 8.77
CA VAL A 28 8.86 -2.47 9.64
C VAL A 28 8.61 -3.33 10.89
N TYR A 29 8.51 -4.64 10.71
CA TYR A 29 8.34 -5.58 11.81
C TYR A 29 9.55 -5.56 12.76
N PHE A 30 10.76 -5.58 12.22
CA PHE A 30 11.99 -5.54 12.99
C PHE A 30 12.08 -4.26 13.83
N PHE A 31 11.85 -3.08 13.24
CA PHE A 31 11.81 -1.81 13.98
C PHE A 31 10.75 -1.81 15.08
N THR A 32 9.56 -2.34 14.80
CA THR A 32 8.49 -2.47 15.79
C THR A 32 8.90 -3.38 16.94
N TYR A 33 9.59 -4.49 16.64
CA TYR A 33 10.07 -5.44 17.64
C TYR A 33 11.10 -4.80 18.59
N PHE A 34 12.07 -4.05 18.07
CA PHE A 34 13.03 -3.31 18.89
C PHE A 34 12.36 -2.21 19.72
N ALA A 35 11.40 -1.49 19.15
CA ALA A 35 10.63 -0.49 19.90
C ALA A 35 9.86 -1.12 21.06
N LYS A 36 9.28 -2.31 20.84
CA LYS A 36 8.63 -3.10 21.91
C LYS A 36 9.63 -3.54 22.98
N LEU A 37 10.82 -3.99 22.59
CA LEU A 37 11.87 -4.41 23.52
C LEU A 37 12.34 -3.24 24.41
N GLY A 38 12.42 -2.04 23.86
CA GLY A 38 12.75 -0.81 24.58
C GLY A 38 11.62 -0.23 25.44
N SER A 39 10.49 -0.93 25.59
CA SER A 39 9.28 -0.47 26.30
C SER A 39 8.75 0.89 25.81
N LEU A 40 8.94 1.19 24.52
CA LEU A 40 8.39 2.40 23.91
C LEU A 40 6.91 2.16 23.60
N GLU A 41 5.99 2.72 24.37
CA GLU A 41 4.53 2.64 24.17
C GLU A 41 4.06 3.02 22.75
N VAL A 42 4.90 3.75 22.01
CA VAL A 42 4.66 4.20 20.63
C VAL A 42 4.85 3.08 19.59
N TYR A 43 5.28 1.87 19.97
CA TYR A 43 5.51 0.76 19.03
C TYR A 43 4.30 0.45 18.13
N ARG A 44 3.07 0.59 18.66
CA ARG A 44 1.83 0.38 17.91
C ARG A 44 1.67 1.42 16.79
N LEU A 45 2.02 2.66 17.09
CA LEU A 45 1.94 3.78 16.15
C LEU A 45 3.02 3.64 15.06
N ILE A 46 4.24 3.22 15.43
CA ILE A 46 5.32 2.91 14.48
C ILE A 46 4.89 1.82 13.50
N PHE A 47 4.25 0.74 14.01
CA PHE A 47 3.73 -0.33 13.18
C PHE A 47 2.64 0.14 12.21
N THR A 48 1.64 0.87 12.72
CA THR A 48 0.53 1.38 11.91
C THR A 48 1.01 2.35 10.83
N LEU A 49 1.88 3.31 11.17
CA LEU A 49 2.45 4.24 10.21
C LEU A 49 3.37 3.52 9.21
N GLY A 50 4.15 2.53 9.65
CA GLY A 50 5.01 1.74 8.78
C GLY A 50 4.20 0.98 7.71
N ILE A 51 3.08 0.36 8.09
CA ILE A 51 2.23 -0.34 7.12
C ILE A 51 1.49 0.64 6.21
N LEU A 52 1.06 1.80 6.73
CA LEU A 52 0.26 2.77 5.98
C LEU A 52 1.12 3.71 5.09
N SER A 53 2.41 3.84 5.38
CA SER A 53 3.37 4.65 4.65
C SER A 53 3.36 4.44 3.13
N PRO A 54 3.40 3.22 2.57
CA PRO A 54 3.32 3.02 1.11
C PRO A 54 2.02 3.55 0.50
N PHE A 55 0.90 3.47 1.22
CA PHE A 55 -0.37 4.04 0.77
C PHE A 55 -0.34 5.57 0.79
N LEU A 56 0.14 6.17 1.88
CA LEU A 56 0.29 7.62 2.00
C LEU A 56 1.24 8.18 0.94
N PHE A 57 2.33 7.47 0.66
CA PHE A 57 3.30 7.83 -0.38
C PHE A 57 2.69 7.74 -1.79
N ALA A 58 1.89 6.70 -2.04
CA ALA A 58 1.17 6.59 -3.30
C ALA A 58 0.19 7.77 -3.47
N ILE A 59 -0.60 8.09 -2.43
CA ILE A 59 -1.50 9.25 -2.42
C ILE A 59 -0.72 10.55 -2.69
N TYR A 60 0.39 10.77 -1.99
CA TYR A 60 1.24 11.96 -2.16
C TYR A 60 1.81 12.10 -3.58
N ARG A 61 2.19 10.99 -4.22
CA ARG A 61 2.67 10.98 -5.62
C ARG A 61 1.58 11.16 -6.66
N GLY A 62 0.35 11.50 -6.24
CA GLY A 62 -0.77 11.66 -7.16
C GLY A 62 -1.25 10.31 -7.68
N LEU A 63 -1.38 9.31 -6.80
CA LEU A 63 -2.21 8.15 -7.09
C LEU A 63 -3.50 8.69 -7.71
N PRO A 64 -3.81 8.33 -8.96
CA PRO A 64 -4.88 8.99 -9.67
C PRO A 64 -6.16 8.75 -8.88
N LEU A 65 -6.69 9.85 -8.33
CA LEU A 65 -8.02 9.90 -7.71
C LEU A 65 -9.10 9.44 -8.70
N ASP A 66 -8.77 9.24 -9.97
CA ASP A 66 -9.58 8.49 -10.95
C ASP A 66 -9.94 7.06 -10.55
N CYS A 67 -9.26 6.45 -9.57
CA CYS A 67 -9.75 5.18 -8.99
C CYS A 67 -10.93 5.38 -8.00
N LEU A 68 -11.16 6.61 -7.55
CA LEU A 68 -12.32 7.03 -6.75
C LEU A 68 -13.36 7.77 -7.59
N ASN A 69 -12.96 8.28 -8.77
CA ASN A 69 -13.87 8.89 -9.73
C ASN A 69 -14.67 7.80 -10.44
N PHE A 70 -15.79 7.41 -9.82
CA PHE A 70 -16.70 6.40 -10.34
C PHE A 70 -17.10 6.66 -11.80
N GLU A 71 -17.20 7.94 -12.20
CA GLU A 71 -17.59 8.35 -13.55
C GLU A 71 -16.58 7.93 -14.61
N SER A 72 -15.27 8.08 -14.36
CA SER A 72 -14.23 7.67 -15.31
C SER A 72 -14.05 6.14 -15.36
N ALA A 73 -14.30 5.44 -14.25
CA ALA A 73 -14.34 3.98 -14.21
C ALA A 73 -15.55 3.40 -14.97
N LEU A 74 -16.75 3.97 -14.79
CA LEU A 74 -17.98 3.57 -15.48
C LEU A 74 -17.87 3.77 -17.00
N LYS A 75 -17.34 4.91 -17.44
CA LYS A 75 -17.20 5.24 -18.87
C LYS A 75 -16.22 4.32 -19.62
N LYS A 76 -15.31 3.67 -18.89
CA LYS A 76 -14.35 2.69 -19.45
C LYS A 76 -14.93 1.28 -19.57
N GLU A 77 -15.82 0.87 -18.64
CA GLU A 77 -16.52 -0.42 -18.71
C GLU A 77 -17.77 -0.37 -19.58
N PHE A 78 -18.45 0.78 -19.63
CA PHE A 78 -19.62 1.05 -20.46
C PHE A 78 -19.33 2.26 -21.36
N PRO A 79 -18.50 2.11 -22.40
CA PRO A 79 -18.44 3.13 -23.43
C PRO A 79 -19.83 3.22 -24.06
N GLU A 80 -20.48 4.38 -23.96
CA GLU A 80 -21.75 4.62 -24.64
C GLU A 80 -21.59 4.27 -26.14
N ALA A 81 -22.58 3.53 -26.64
CA ALA A 81 -22.60 2.92 -27.98
C ALA A 81 -22.50 3.94 -29.11
#